data_AF-A0A2A5B3U7-F1
#
_entry.id   AF-A0A2A5B3U7-F1
#
_cell.length_a   1.000
_cell.length_b   1.000
_cell.length_c   1.000
_cell.angle_alpha   90.00
_cell.angle_beta   90.00
_cell.angle_gamma   90.00
#
_symmetry.space_group_name_H-M   'P 1'
#
loop_
_entity.id
_entity.type
_entity.pdbx_description
1 polymer ?
#
loop_
_entity_poly.entity_id
_entity_poly.type
_entity_poly.pdbx_seq_one_letter_code
_entity_poly.pdbx_strand_id
1 'polypeptide(L)'
;MQLESLELIRESSFDWARFHAYRVFDESLQRFIIGRKSYVTTHPQQLDLEAAFKEIRSCFSEGFDDSSANFEEKVRSQFEVASEESKIVFANVEFLWAMPMGNISPRTKRGYAKRWFTDESEVVTGERYFFGSPHTIANPGLWYLMNKYWELIALLRVLNLVASDEEVVDIASAKKRIAELSYAAIYEGAAKEGHFAVTKVCGVHSALLHLSAPDKFESIISENHKQQIAKVFEHVISDRPEIKCREQKIRLIRERLYDDYGDEGDPDRKHRWFFYLSRLKPLWVGKSAASLKIASIDDEVRREQAALDYSEVEGGKEATIAYRVYRSAKLVTEAKKRDDFTCQACEFTFRKQIVHVHHLDPLSERQSPKQTTLDDLVTLCPNCHYLAHFWLRKSNRFKKIEELLQKLRSIYS
;
A
#
# COMPACT_ATOMS: atom_id res chain seq x y z
N MET A 1 -10.50 -13.91 -17.59
CA MET A 1 -9.85 -12.84 -18.39
C MET A 1 -8.40 -13.25 -18.59
N GLN A 2 -8.04 -13.69 -19.79
CA GLN A 2 -6.76 -14.37 -20.09
C GLN A 2 -5.54 -13.48 -19.82
N LEU A 3 -4.55 -14.03 -19.12
CA LEU A 3 -3.25 -13.45 -18.76
C LEU A 3 -2.30 -13.21 -19.95
N GLU A 4 -2.79 -13.25 -21.20
CA GLU A 4 -1.98 -13.52 -22.39
C GLU A 4 -1.57 -12.33 -23.27
N SER A 5 -1.73 -11.08 -22.84
CA SER A 5 -1.23 -9.93 -23.61
C SER A 5 -0.31 -9.01 -22.79
N LEU A 6 0.87 -9.53 -22.44
CA LEU A 6 1.98 -8.74 -21.89
C LEU A 6 3.21 -9.00 -22.78
N GLU A 7 3.29 -8.30 -23.91
CA GLU A 7 4.53 -8.26 -24.69
C GLU A 7 5.65 -7.60 -23.86
N LEU A 8 6.73 -8.35 -23.72
CA LEU A 8 7.90 -8.06 -22.91
C LEU A 8 8.76 -6.98 -23.58
N ILE A 9 8.80 -5.79 -22.99
CA ILE A 9 10.02 -4.97 -23.07
C ILE A 9 11.03 -5.66 -22.14
N ARG A 10 11.96 -6.42 -22.72
CA ARG A 10 13.09 -7.03 -21.99
C ARG A 10 14.05 -5.94 -21.53
N GLU A 11 13.80 -5.35 -20.36
CA GLU A 11 14.89 -4.85 -19.53
C GLU A 11 15.78 -6.08 -19.18
N SER A 12 17.11 -5.91 -19.17
CA SER A 12 18.07 -6.95 -18.78
C SER A 12 17.56 -7.71 -17.54
N SER A 13 17.33 -9.02 -17.65
CA SER A 13 16.57 -9.77 -16.65
C SER A 13 17.19 -9.62 -15.26
N PHE A 14 16.54 -8.84 -14.40
CA PHE A 14 16.92 -8.71 -13.01
C PHE A 14 16.87 -10.10 -12.35
N ASP A 15 18.00 -10.55 -11.81
CA ASP A 15 18.07 -11.87 -11.19
C ASP A 15 17.56 -11.83 -9.74
N TRP A 16 16.28 -12.18 -9.59
CA TRP A 16 15.62 -12.30 -8.28
C TRP A 16 16.26 -13.36 -7.38
N ALA A 17 16.93 -14.37 -7.92
CA ALA A 17 17.56 -15.44 -7.13
C ALA A 17 18.75 -14.93 -6.29
N ARG A 18 19.28 -13.74 -6.59
CA ARG A 18 20.28 -13.05 -5.74
C ARG A 18 19.75 -12.77 -4.33
N PHE A 19 18.43 -12.68 -4.13
CA PHE A 19 17.84 -12.47 -2.81
C PHE A 19 17.30 -13.76 -2.23
N HIS A 20 17.66 -14.01 -0.97
CA HIS A 20 17.43 -15.28 -0.32
C HIS A 20 15.95 -15.67 -0.24
N ALA A 21 15.03 -14.71 -0.03
CA ALA A 21 13.61 -15.01 0.00
C ALA A 21 13.09 -15.73 -1.25
N TYR A 22 13.54 -15.38 -2.46
CA TYR A 22 13.05 -16.03 -3.68
C TYR A 22 13.60 -17.45 -3.80
N ARG A 23 14.90 -17.64 -3.53
CA ARG A 23 15.49 -19.00 -3.51
C ARG A 23 14.82 -19.89 -2.47
N VAL A 24 14.62 -19.37 -1.27
CA VAL A 24 14.01 -20.13 -0.18
C VAL A 24 12.54 -20.43 -0.46
N PHE A 25 11.81 -19.53 -1.10
CA PHE A 25 10.44 -19.81 -1.54
C PHE A 25 10.43 -20.96 -2.56
N ASP A 26 11.32 -20.93 -3.55
CA ASP A 26 11.44 -21.96 -4.59
C ASP A 26 11.85 -23.32 -4.00
N GLU A 27 12.85 -23.32 -3.11
CA GLU A 27 13.28 -24.51 -2.38
C GLU A 27 12.17 -25.07 -1.49
N SER A 28 11.36 -24.20 -0.87
CA SER A 28 10.20 -24.59 -0.06
C SER A 28 9.12 -25.22 -0.95
N LEU A 29 8.76 -24.62 -2.09
CA LEU A 29 7.78 -25.20 -3.01
C LEU A 29 8.26 -26.56 -3.54
N GLN A 30 9.52 -26.64 -3.96
CA GLN A 30 10.13 -27.87 -4.47
C GLN A 30 10.12 -28.99 -3.43
N ARG A 31 10.48 -28.68 -2.18
CA ARG A 31 10.61 -29.69 -1.13
C ARG A 31 9.28 -30.03 -0.48
N PHE A 32 8.52 -29.01 -0.08
CA PHE A 32 7.29 -29.16 0.71
C PHE A 32 6.06 -29.48 -0.14
N ILE A 33 5.79 -28.70 -1.18
CA ILE A 33 4.57 -28.88 -1.97
C ILE A 33 4.75 -30.00 -2.99
N ILE A 34 5.78 -29.92 -3.82
CA ILE A 34 6.01 -30.88 -4.91
C ILE A 34 6.63 -32.18 -4.36
N GLY A 35 7.70 -32.06 -3.58
CA GLY A 35 8.41 -33.20 -3.01
C GLY A 35 7.73 -33.86 -1.82
N ARG A 36 6.65 -33.25 -1.30
CA ARG A 36 5.92 -33.68 -0.09
C ARG A 36 6.85 -33.98 1.08
N LYS A 37 7.81 -33.12 1.37
CA LYS A 37 8.77 -33.27 2.49
C LYS A 37 8.91 -31.96 3.24
N SER A 38 9.12 -32.04 4.54
CA SER A 38 9.34 -30.82 5.33
C SER A 38 10.56 -30.03 4.83
N TYR A 39 10.39 -28.72 4.68
CA TYR A 39 11.50 -27.79 4.42
C TYR A 39 12.17 -27.33 5.73
N VAL A 40 11.38 -27.18 6.80
CA VAL A 40 11.84 -26.62 8.08
C VAL A 40 12.20 -27.64 9.16
N THR A 41 11.97 -28.93 8.90
CA THR A 41 12.36 -30.00 9.83
C THR A 41 13.27 -31.02 9.15
N THR A 42 13.98 -31.81 9.95
CA THR A 42 14.82 -32.93 9.51
C THR A 42 14.03 -34.20 9.25
N HIS A 43 12.70 -34.16 9.39
CA HIS A 43 11.80 -35.29 9.18
C HIS A 43 12.05 -35.96 7.81
N PRO A 44 12.38 -37.27 7.77
CA PRO A 44 12.92 -37.91 6.57
C PRO A 44 11.84 -38.41 5.60
N GLN A 45 10.62 -38.66 6.08
CA GLN A 45 9.56 -39.30 5.31
C GLN A 45 8.79 -38.30 4.45
N GLN A 46 8.08 -38.83 3.46
CA GLN A 46 7.10 -38.05 2.72
C GLN A 46 5.88 -37.77 3.59
N LEU A 47 5.31 -36.59 3.40
CA LEU A 47 4.14 -36.09 4.09
C LEU A 47 2.89 -36.39 3.26
N ASP A 48 1.89 -36.98 3.90
CA ASP A 48 0.51 -36.99 3.45
C ASP A 48 -0.13 -35.61 3.71
N LEU A 49 0.10 -34.70 2.75
CA LEU A 49 -0.46 -33.35 2.81
C LEU A 49 -1.99 -33.36 2.86
N GLU A 50 -2.66 -34.34 2.25
CA GLU A 50 -4.13 -34.39 2.23
C GLU A 50 -4.67 -34.70 3.63
N ALA A 51 -4.13 -35.74 4.27
CA ALA A 51 -4.49 -36.09 5.65
C ALA A 51 -4.15 -34.96 6.62
N ALA A 52 -2.96 -34.37 6.48
CA ALA A 52 -2.51 -33.27 7.33
C ALA A 52 -3.37 -32.02 7.18
N PHE A 53 -3.67 -31.57 5.95
CA PHE A 53 -4.55 -30.41 5.74
C PHE A 53 -5.96 -30.67 6.26
N LYS A 54 -6.48 -31.90 6.15
CA LYS A 54 -7.79 -32.28 6.71
C LYS A 54 -7.80 -32.17 8.24
N GLU A 55 -6.77 -32.68 8.92
CA GLU A 55 -6.65 -32.58 10.37
C GLU A 55 -6.45 -31.13 10.82
N ILE A 56 -5.55 -30.37 10.17
CA ILE A 56 -5.35 -28.94 10.42
C ILE A 56 -6.66 -28.16 10.25
N ARG A 57 -7.46 -28.48 9.23
CA ARG A 57 -8.76 -27.85 9.03
C ARG A 57 -9.67 -28.09 10.24
N SER A 58 -9.75 -29.34 10.71
CA SER A 58 -10.57 -29.71 11.86
C SER A 58 -10.11 -28.99 13.13
N CYS A 59 -8.80 -29.01 13.44
CA CYS A 59 -8.31 -28.53 14.73
C CYS A 59 -8.07 -27.02 14.78
N PHE A 60 -7.71 -26.37 13.67
CA PHE A 60 -7.34 -24.95 13.62
C PHE A 60 -8.42 -24.05 13.01
N SER A 61 -9.05 -24.49 11.91
CA SER A 61 -10.03 -23.68 11.17
C SER A 61 -11.46 -23.87 11.72
N GLU A 62 -11.91 -25.12 11.81
CA GLU A 62 -13.24 -25.48 12.35
C GLU A 62 -13.22 -25.42 13.88
N GLY A 63 -12.13 -25.89 14.50
CA GLY A 63 -11.83 -25.75 15.92
C GLY A 63 -11.32 -24.37 16.31
N PHE A 64 -11.84 -23.29 15.72
CA PHE A 64 -11.41 -21.92 16.01
C PHE A 64 -11.52 -21.60 17.51
N ASP A 65 -10.41 -21.17 18.11
CA ASP A 65 -10.37 -20.75 19.50
C ASP A 65 -10.65 -19.23 19.62
N ASP A 66 -11.84 -18.90 20.14
CA ASP A 66 -12.31 -17.52 20.36
C ASP A 66 -11.98 -16.98 21.76
N SER A 67 -11.23 -17.72 22.58
CA SER A 67 -10.85 -17.31 23.93
C SER A 67 -9.96 -16.06 23.94
N SER A 68 -9.72 -15.51 25.12
CA SER A 68 -8.80 -14.37 25.30
C SER A 68 -7.32 -14.76 25.34
N ALA A 69 -7.00 -16.06 25.23
CA ALA A 69 -5.64 -16.56 25.23
C ALA A 69 -4.81 -15.96 24.08
N ASN A 70 -3.50 -15.89 24.24
CA ASN A 70 -2.64 -15.41 23.16
C ASN A 70 -2.53 -16.46 22.04
N PHE A 71 -2.12 -16.04 20.83
CA PHE A 71 -2.08 -16.92 19.65
C PHE A 71 -1.29 -18.22 19.89
N GLU A 72 -0.19 -18.16 20.64
CA GLU A 72 0.66 -19.33 20.92
C GLU A 72 -0.06 -20.35 21.80
N GLU A 73 -0.75 -19.89 22.85
CA GLU A 73 -1.55 -20.74 23.74
C GLU A 73 -2.69 -21.41 22.98
N LYS A 74 -3.43 -20.64 22.17
CA LYS A 74 -4.53 -21.14 21.35
C LYS A 74 -4.06 -22.25 20.42
N VAL A 75 -3.01 -21.99 19.65
CA VAL A 75 -2.51 -22.94 18.67
C VAL A 75 -1.92 -24.19 19.32
N ARG A 76 -1.32 -24.09 20.51
CA ARG A 76 -0.90 -25.28 21.26
C ARG A 76 -2.08 -26.13 21.71
N SER A 77 -3.13 -25.52 22.26
CA SER A 77 -4.35 -26.19 22.67
C SER A 77 -5.04 -26.88 21.49
N GLN A 78 -5.24 -26.14 20.39
CA GLN A 78 -5.86 -26.65 19.17
C GLN A 78 -5.12 -27.86 18.58
N PHE A 79 -3.79 -27.91 18.70
CA PHE A 79 -2.96 -29.00 18.14
C PHE A 79 -2.52 -30.03 19.18
N GLU A 80 -3.04 -30.00 20.41
CA GLU A 80 -2.57 -30.87 21.50
C GLU A 80 -2.59 -32.35 21.09
N VAL A 81 -3.72 -32.80 20.56
CA VAL A 81 -3.96 -34.18 20.09
C VAL A 81 -3.68 -34.39 18.60
N ALA A 82 -3.22 -33.36 17.88
CA ALA A 82 -2.94 -33.47 16.45
C ALA A 82 -1.70 -34.35 16.20
N SER A 83 -1.71 -35.05 15.06
CA SER A 83 -0.57 -35.85 14.62
C SER A 83 0.73 -35.03 14.51
N GLU A 84 1.87 -35.70 14.68
CA GLU A 84 3.19 -35.10 14.45
C GLU A 84 3.31 -34.54 13.02
N GLU A 85 2.74 -35.25 12.06
CA GLU A 85 2.72 -34.87 10.65
C GLU A 85 1.98 -33.55 10.41
N SER A 86 0.79 -33.37 11.00
CA SER A 86 0.06 -32.10 10.95
C SER A 86 0.83 -30.96 11.60
N LYS A 87 1.55 -31.22 12.69
CA LYS A 87 2.43 -30.22 13.33
C LYS A 87 3.60 -29.85 12.42
N ILE A 88 4.20 -30.81 11.72
CA ILE A 88 5.25 -30.57 10.70
C ILE A 88 4.71 -29.75 9.53
N VAL A 89 3.55 -30.09 8.98
CA VAL A 89 2.91 -29.35 7.89
C VAL A 89 2.61 -27.91 8.34
N PHE A 90 2.02 -27.73 9.53
CA PHE A 90 1.73 -26.40 10.06
C PHE A 90 2.99 -25.57 10.32
N ALA A 91 4.10 -26.19 10.74
CA ALA A 91 5.39 -25.52 10.87
C ALA A 91 5.90 -24.95 9.53
N ASN A 92 5.72 -25.68 8.42
CA ASN A 92 6.06 -25.19 7.08
C ASN A 92 5.13 -24.05 6.62
N VAL A 93 3.84 -24.12 6.96
CA VAL A 93 2.86 -23.05 6.68
C VAL A 93 3.25 -21.76 7.39
N GLU A 94 3.53 -21.81 8.69
CA GLU A 94 3.95 -20.63 9.44
C GLU A 94 5.29 -20.09 8.99
N PHE A 95 6.19 -20.97 8.56
CA PHE A 95 7.44 -20.55 7.95
C PHE A 95 7.20 -19.73 6.68
N LEU A 96 6.34 -20.20 5.78
CA LEU A 96 5.98 -19.49 4.55
C LEU A 96 5.27 -18.15 4.83
N TRP A 97 4.47 -18.08 5.90
CA TRP A 97 3.94 -16.81 6.39
C TRP A 97 5.06 -15.90 6.92
N ALA A 98 6.00 -16.44 7.70
CA ALA A 98 7.01 -15.68 8.42
C ALA A 98 8.21 -15.20 7.56
N MET A 99 8.65 -16.03 6.60
CA MET A 99 9.85 -15.80 5.80
C MET A 99 9.88 -14.45 5.04
N PRO A 100 8.77 -13.93 4.49
CA PRO A 100 8.78 -12.69 3.70
C PRO A 100 9.10 -11.43 4.52
N MET A 101 9.02 -11.51 5.86
CA MET A 101 9.01 -10.37 6.76
C MET A 101 10.40 -10.04 7.34
N GLY A 102 10.84 -8.78 7.24
CA GLY A 102 12.07 -8.29 7.87
C GLY A 102 11.91 -7.84 9.32
N ASN A 103 10.68 -7.61 9.77
CA ASN A 103 10.35 -7.23 11.16
C ASN A 103 10.13 -8.42 12.10
N ILE A 104 10.33 -9.65 11.64
CA ILE A 104 10.38 -10.86 12.47
C ILE A 104 11.81 -11.36 12.46
N SER A 105 12.42 -11.52 13.65
CA SER A 105 13.81 -11.99 13.75
C SER A 105 13.95 -13.45 13.27
N PRO A 106 15.11 -13.84 12.70
CA PRO A 106 15.41 -15.25 12.37
C PRO A 106 15.12 -16.22 13.52
N ARG A 107 15.49 -15.85 14.75
CA ARG A 107 15.24 -16.64 15.96
C ARG A 107 13.75 -16.85 16.18
N THR A 108 12.94 -15.79 16.04
CA THR A 108 11.48 -15.87 16.18
C THR A 108 10.86 -16.74 15.09
N LYS A 109 11.31 -16.61 13.82
CA LYS A 109 10.84 -17.45 12.71
C LYS A 109 11.09 -18.94 12.99
N ARG A 110 12.29 -19.30 13.47
CA ARG A 110 12.61 -20.68 13.87
C ARG A 110 11.78 -21.14 15.07
N GLY A 111 11.54 -20.24 16.02
CA GLY A 111 10.74 -20.50 17.22
C GLY A 111 9.33 -21.03 16.90
N TYR A 112 8.72 -20.57 15.80
CA TYR A 112 7.42 -21.07 15.39
C TYR A 112 7.42 -22.58 15.06
N ALA A 113 8.47 -23.11 14.43
CA ALA A 113 8.57 -24.55 14.19
C ALA A 113 8.95 -25.30 15.48
N LYS A 114 9.89 -24.76 16.27
CA LYS A 114 10.42 -25.43 17.46
C LYS A 114 9.38 -25.76 18.51
N ARG A 115 8.32 -24.96 18.63
CA ARG A 115 7.31 -25.17 19.69
C ARG A 115 6.62 -26.53 19.64
N TRP A 116 6.70 -27.21 18.50
CA TRP A 116 6.03 -28.48 18.26
C TRP A 116 6.86 -29.71 18.65
N PHE A 117 8.17 -29.54 18.83
CA PHE A 117 9.11 -30.65 18.97
C PHE A 117 9.87 -30.54 20.28
N THR A 118 10.01 -31.68 20.97
CA THR A 118 10.76 -31.75 22.23
C THR A 118 12.27 -31.68 21.95
N ASP A 119 12.74 -32.33 20.89
CA ASP A 119 14.12 -32.22 20.44
C ASP A 119 14.25 -31.07 19.44
N GLU A 120 14.95 -30.01 19.84
CA GLU A 120 15.17 -28.86 18.96
C GLU A 120 16.01 -29.19 17.72
N SER A 121 16.70 -30.34 17.70
CA SER A 121 17.46 -30.82 16.54
C SER A 121 16.57 -31.24 15.37
N GLU A 122 15.28 -31.48 15.63
CA GLU A 122 14.28 -31.80 14.61
C GLU A 122 13.98 -30.61 13.69
N VAL A 123 14.22 -29.38 14.15
CA VAL A 123 14.04 -28.17 13.34
C VAL A 123 15.38 -27.73 12.78
N VAL A 124 15.43 -27.54 11.46
CA VAL A 124 16.65 -27.10 10.77
C VAL A 124 17.20 -25.80 11.37
N THR A 125 18.49 -25.52 11.15
CA THR A 125 19.17 -24.37 11.75
C THR A 125 19.96 -23.59 10.71
N GLY A 126 20.22 -22.32 11.02
CA GLY A 126 21.07 -21.44 10.23
C GLY A 126 20.29 -20.46 9.35
N GLU A 127 21.04 -19.45 8.89
CA GLU A 127 20.50 -18.33 8.13
C GLU A 127 19.99 -18.73 6.74
N ARG A 128 20.41 -19.91 6.23
CA ARG A 128 19.91 -20.45 4.96
C ARG A 128 18.42 -20.79 4.97
N TYR A 129 17.84 -20.90 6.17
CA TYR A 129 16.43 -21.20 6.37
C TYR A 129 15.72 -19.99 6.96
N PHE A 130 16.26 -19.47 8.06
CA PHE A 130 15.65 -18.38 8.81
C PHE A 130 16.52 -17.14 8.67
N PHE A 131 16.06 -16.16 7.90
CA PHE A 131 16.84 -14.98 7.53
C PHE A 131 16.09 -13.67 7.80
N GLY A 132 16.83 -12.56 7.77
CA GLY A 132 16.32 -11.21 7.96
C GLY A 132 16.63 -10.28 6.79
N SER A 133 16.51 -8.97 7.03
CA SER A 133 16.94 -7.92 6.09
C SER A 133 18.44 -8.09 5.73
N PRO A 134 18.86 -7.81 4.47
CA PRO A 134 18.08 -7.26 3.36
C PRO A 134 17.43 -8.35 2.48
N HIS A 135 17.37 -9.60 2.93
CA HIS A 135 16.96 -10.73 2.10
C HIS A 135 15.46 -11.04 2.12
N THR A 136 14.68 -10.29 2.89
CA THR A 136 13.22 -10.39 2.98
C THR A 136 12.55 -9.58 1.85
N ILE A 137 11.23 -9.68 1.72
CA ILE A 137 10.49 -8.93 0.69
C ILE A 137 9.61 -7.83 1.28
N ALA A 138 9.28 -7.84 2.57
CA ALA A 138 8.43 -6.80 3.14
C ALA A 138 8.67 -6.58 4.64
N ASN A 139 8.19 -5.43 5.13
CA ASN A 139 8.08 -5.11 6.56
C ASN A 139 6.61 -4.71 6.84
N PRO A 140 5.68 -5.68 6.93
CA PRO A 140 4.27 -5.36 7.08
C PRO A 140 3.96 -4.73 8.45
N GLY A 141 2.94 -3.89 8.50
CA GLY A 141 2.53 -3.19 9.71
C GLY A 141 1.83 -4.08 10.75
N LEU A 142 1.54 -3.50 11.91
CA LEU A 142 0.95 -4.19 13.07
C LEU A 142 -0.34 -4.96 12.73
N TRP A 143 -1.19 -4.42 11.85
CA TRP A 143 -2.43 -5.08 11.42
C TRP A 143 -2.19 -6.49 10.86
N TYR A 144 -1.15 -6.67 10.04
CA TYR A 144 -0.81 -7.97 9.46
C TYR A 144 -0.40 -8.98 10.55
N LEU A 145 0.42 -8.53 11.50
CA LEU A 145 0.89 -9.35 12.61
C LEU A 145 -0.25 -9.71 13.58
N MET A 146 -1.16 -8.77 13.85
CA MET A 146 -2.32 -8.99 14.71
C MET A 146 -3.39 -9.87 14.07
N ASN A 147 -3.44 -9.94 12.74
CA ASN A 147 -4.38 -10.81 12.00
C ASN A 147 -3.78 -12.18 11.64
N LYS A 148 -2.70 -12.61 12.33
CA LYS A 148 -1.97 -13.85 12.03
C LYS A 148 -2.86 -15.07 11.78
N TYR A 149 -3.91 -15.28 12.58
CA TYR A 149 -4.87 -16.37 12.36
C TYR A 149 -5.45 -16.36 10.92
N TRP A 150 -6.01 -15.24 10.50
CA TRP A 150 -6.62 -15.11 9.18
C TRP A 150 -5.59 -15.16 8.05
N GLU A 151 -4.40 -14.61 8.27
CA GLU A 151 -3.28 -14.73 7.32
C GLU A 151 -2.88 -16.20 7.13
N LEU A 152 -2.88 -17.01 8.19
CA LEU A 152 -2.59 -18.44 8.10
C LEU A 152 -3.73 -19.23 7.46
N ILE A 153 -5.00 -18.95 7.77
CA ILE A 153 -6.14 -19.60 7.09
C ILE A 153 -6.09 -19.32 5.58
N ALA A 154 -5.79 -18.08 5.18
CA ALA A 154 -5.63 -17.71 3.77
C ALA A 154 -4.47 -18.48 3.10
N LEU A 155 -3.33 -18.59 3.78
CA LEU A 155 -2.20 -19.37 3.28
C LEU A 155 -2.51 -20.86 3.19
N LEU A 156 -3.12 -21.45 4.23
CA LEU A 156 -3.57 -22.84 4.25
C LEU A 156 -4.51 -23.13 3.09
N ARG A 157 -5.44 -22.23 2.78
CA ARG A 157 -6.33 -22.36 1.63
C ARG A 157 -5.55 -22.47 0.33
N VAL A 158 -4.63 -21.54 0.08
CA VAL A 158 -3.82 -21.53 -1.14
C VAL A 158 -3.00 -22.81 -1.24
N LEU A 159 -2.29 -23.19 -0.17
CA LEU A 159 -1.42 -24.37 -0.18
C LEU A 159 -2.20 -25.68 -0.30
N ASN A 160 -3.36 -25.80 0.35
CA ASN A 160 -4.25 -26.95 0.19
C ASN A 160 -4.70 -27.10 -1.27
N LEU A 161 -5.15 -26.00 -1.91
CA LEU A 161 -5.58 -26.04 -3.31
C LEU A 161 -4.42 -26.37 -4.26
N VAL A 162 -3.23 -25.81 -4.02
CA VAL A 162 -2.04 -26.08 -4.84
C VAL A 162 -1.55 -27.52 -4.66
N ALA A 163 -1.57 -28.06 -3.44
CA ALA A 163 -1.12 -29.42 -3.15
C ALA A 163 -2.07 -30.51 -3.70
N SER A 164 -3.35 -30.17 -3.89
CA SER A 164 -4.37 -31.05 -4.48
C SER A 164 -4.50 -30.89 -6.00
N ASP A 165 -3.75 -29.98 -6.62
CA ASP A 165 -3.84 -29.68 -8.05
C ASP A 165 -2.85 -30.55 -8.83
N GLU A 166 -3.37 -31.49 -9.64
CA GLU A 166 -2.55 -32.42 -10.43
C GLU A 166 -1.73 -31.71 -11.53
N GLU A 167 -2.09 -30.48 -11.91
CA GLU A 167 -1.30 -29.68 -12.85
C GLU A 167 -0.04 -29.08 -12.22
N VAL A 168 0.07 -29.12 -10.89
CA VAL A 168 1.23 -28.61 -10.14
C VAL A 168 2.30 -29.69 -10.03
N VAL A 169 3.19 -29.72 -11.00
CA VAL A 169 4.26 -30.74 -11.11
C VAL A 169 5.67 -30.18 -10.89
N ASP A 170 5.82 -28.86 -10.98
CA ASP A 170 7.11 -28.17 -10.85
C ASP A 170 6.96 -26.78 -10.22
N ILE A 171 8.08 -26.11 -9.97
CA ILE A 171 8.09 -24.78 -9.32
C ILE A 171 7.31 -23.75 -10.16
N ALA A 172 7.37 -23.84 -11.49
CA ALA A 172 6.75 -22.88 -12.39
C ALA A 172 5.21 -22.98 -12.35
N SER A 173 4.67 -24.20 -12.45
CA SER A 173 3.25 -24.49 -12.31
C SER A 173 2.74 -24.16 -10.90
N ALA A 174 3.52 -24.47 -9.85
CA ALA A 174 3.18 -24.09 -8.47
C ALA A 174 3.06 -22.57 -8.29
N LYS A 175 4.07 -21.80 -8.73
CA LYS A 175 4.05 -20.33 -8.70
C LYS A 175 2.90 -19.75 -9.50
N LYS A 176 2.65 -20.26 -10.71
CA LYS A 176 1.53 -19.84 -11.54
C LYS A 176 0.21 -20.01 -10.79
N ARG A 177 -0.01 -21.21 -10.21
CA ARG A 177 -1.24 -21.52 -9.47
C ARG A 177 -1.41 -20.66 -8.21
N ILE A 178 -0.33 -20.47 -7.45
CA ILE A 178 -0.31 -19.58 -6.29
C ILE A 178 -0.66 -18.13 -6.68
N ALA A 179 -0.09 -17.63 -7.77
CA ALA A 179 -0.36 -16.29 -8.27
C ALA A 179 -1.83 -16.12 -8.70
N GLU A 180 -2.40 -17.08 -9.41
CA GLU A 180 -3.81 -17.07 -9.82
C GLU A 180 -4.76 -17.04 -8.61
N LEU A 181 -4.55 -17.95 -7.65
CA LEU A 181 -5.37 -18.02 -6.43
C LEU A 181 -5.26 -16.73 -5.60
N SER A 182 -4.04 -16.20 -5.46
CA SER A 182 -3.79 -14.97 -4.71
C SER A 182 -4.40 -13.75 -5.39
N TYR A 183 -4.32 -13.68 -6.73
CA TYR A 183 -4.93 -12.62 -7.52
C TYR A 183 -6.46 -12.65 -7.40
N ALA A 184 -7.08 -13.83 -7.58
CA ALA A 184 -8.52 -14.00 -7.42
C ALA A 184 -8.98 -13.58 -6.02
N ALA A 185 -8.27 -13.99 -4.97
CA ALA A 185 -8.59 -13.60 -3.60
C ALA A 185 -8.58 -12.07 -3.37
N ILE A 186 -7.66 -11.34 -4.02
CA ILE A 186 -7.56 -9.88 -3.89
C ILE A 186 -8.63 -9.14 -4.72
N TYR A 187 -8.91 -9.59 -5.94
CA TYR A 187 -9.69 -8.83 -6.92
C TYR A 187 -11.10 -9.34 -7.19
N GLU A 188 -11.31 -10.65 -7.09
CA GLU A 188 -12.61 -11.29 -7.23
C GLU A 188 -13.27 -11.50 -5.86
N GLY A 189 -12.45 -11.52 -4.81
CA GLY A 189 -12.86 -11.58 -3.41
C GLY A 189 -12.38 -12.85 -2.72
N ALA A 190 -12.31 -12.79 -1.38
CA ALA A 190 -11.95 -13.96 -0.60
C ALA A 190 -13.04 -15.04 -0.72
N ALA A 191 -12.62 -16.28 -0.95
CA ALA A 191 -13.55 -17.39 -1.10
C ALA A 191 -14.16 -17.77 0.26
N LYS A 192 -15.46 -17.48 0.39
CA LYS A 192 -16.22 -17.58 1.64
C LYS A 192 -16.68 -19.01 1.97
N GLU A 193 -16.41 -19.97 1.08
CA GLU A 193 -16.87 -21.35 1.18
C GLU A 193 -15.74 -22.35 0.86
N GLY A 194 -15.90 -23.61 1.25
CA GLY A 194 -14.91 -24.68 1.06
C GLY A 194 -13.85 -24.76 2.16
N HIS A 195 -12.81 -25.56 1.93
CA HIS A 195 -11.75 -25.78 2.93
C HIS A 195 -11.01 -24.47 3.22
N PHE A 196 -10.80 -24.17 4.51
CA PHE A 196 -10.14 -22.92 4.95
C PHE A 196 -10.82 -21.67 4.38
N ALA A 197 -12.14 -21.55 4.56
CA ALA A 197 -12.90 -20.38 4.12
C ALA A 197 -12.36 -19.09 4.76
N VAL A 198 -12.21 -18.04 3.96
CA VAL A 198 -11.73 -16.73 4.43
C VAL A 198 -12.76 -15.67 4.07
N THR A 199 -13.13 -14.85 5.06
CA THR A 199 -14.16 -13.81 4.89
C THR A 199 -13.59 -12.44 4.49
N LYS A 200 -12.26 -12.29 4.50
CA LYS A 200 -11.54 -11.04 4.21
C LYS A 200 -10.27 -11.28 3.40
N VAL A 201 -9.86 -10.25 2.66
CA VAL A 201 -8.57 -10.27 1.96
C VAL A 201 -7.44 -10.16 2.98
N CYS A 202 -6.52 -11.11 2.93
CA CYS A 202 -5.33 -11.17 3.77
C CYS A 202 -4.09 -10.67 3.01
N GLY A 203 -3.14 -10.06 3.72
CA GLY A 203 -1.91 -9.52 3.12
C GLY A 203 -1.01 -10.61 2.53
N VAL A 204 -1.12 -11.86 3.01
CA VAL A 204 -0.33 -12.99 2.54
C VAL A 204 -0.54 -13.24 1.05
N HIS A 205 -1.73 -12.96 0.51
CA HIS A 205 -1.98 -13.05 -0.93
C HIS A 205 -1.07 -12.10 -1.71
N SER A 206 -0.87 -10.86 -1.23
CA SER A 206 0.05 -9.92 -1.88
C SER A 206 1.52 -10.36 -1.75
N ALA A 207 1.90 -10.97 -0.63
CA ALA A 207 3.25 -11.54 -0.47
C ALA A 207 3.49 -12.71 -1.43
N LEU A 208 2.55 -13.66 -1.50
CA LEU A 208 2.61 -14.83 -2.39
C LEU A 208 2.59 -14.41 -3.86
N LEU A 209 1.77 -13.43 -4.22
CA LEU A 209 1.67 -12.90 -5.58
C LEU A 209 3.02 -12.32 -6.04
N HIS A 210 3.69 -11.54 -5.18
CA HIS A 210 5.01 -11.02 -5.47
C HIS A 210 6.08 -12.12 -5.52
N LEU A 211 6.14 -13.04 -4.56
CA LEU A 211 7.10 -14.15 -4.56
C LEU A 211 6.97 -15.05 -5.80
N SER A 212 5.74 -15.21 -6.31
CA SER A 212 5.46 -16.07 -7.46
C SER A 212 5.69 -15.39 -8.81
N ALA A 213 5.53 -14.08 -8.89
CA ALA A 213 5.70 -13.31 -10.12
C ALA A 213 6.27 -11.90 -9.84
N PRO A 214 7.52 -11.80 -9.38
CA PRO A 214 8.08 -10.54 -8.87
C PRO A 214 8.30 -9.48 -9.96
N ASP A 215 8.41 -9.87 -11.23
CA ASP A 215 8.45 -8.94 -12.37
C ASP A 215 7.10 -8.28 -12.68
N LYS A 216 6.01 -8.87 -12.19
CA LYS A 216 4.63 -8.43 -12.49
C LYS A 216 4.02 -7.61 -11.36
N PHE A 217 4.37 -7.94 -10.12
CA PHE A 217 3.72 -7.40 -8.93
C PHE A 217 4.74 -6.76 -8.01
N GLU A 218 4.40 -5.63 -7.41
CA GLU A 218 5.31 -4.94 -6.50
C GLU A 218 5.39 -5.60 -5.12
N SER A 219 6.53 -5.43 -4.45
CA SER A 219 6.73 -5.91 -3.07
C SER A 219 6.00 -5.04 -2.03
N ILE A 220 4.67 -5.02 -2.10
CA ILE A 220 3.78 -4.25 -1.25
C ILE A 220 2.70 -5.18 -0.70
N ILE A 221 2.77 -5.48 0.61
CA ILE A 221 1.76 -6.31 1.27
C ILE A 221 0.47 -5.52 1.59
N SER A 222 0.62 -4.25 1.96
CA SER A 222 -0.50 -3.43 2.44
C SER A 222 -1.38 -2.96 1.28
N GLU A 223 -2.63 -3.44 1.28
CA GLU A 223 -3.66 -3.02 0.33
C GLU A 223 -3.93 -1.51 0.38
N ASN A 224 -3.95 -0.93 1.59
CA ASN A 224 -4.07 0.51 1.76
C ASN A 224 -2.87 1.27 1.14
N HIS A 225 -1.64 0.74 1.24
CA HIS A 225 -0.50 1.37 0.59
C HIS A 225 -0.62 1.34 -0.94
N LYS A 226 -1.04 0.19 -1.51
CA LYS A 226 -1.31 0.08 -2.95
C LYS A 226 -2.33 1.14 -3.41
N GLN A 227 -3.41 1.31 -2.66
CA GLN A 227 -4.43 2.32 -2.96
C GLN A 227 -3.90 3.76 -2.84
N GLN A 228 -3.14 4.07 -1.79
CA GLN A 228 -2.54 5.39 -1.60
C GLN A 228 -1.56 5.73 -2.71
N ILE A 229 -0.66 4.81 -3.07
CA ILE A 229 0.29 4.98 -4.16
C ILE A 229 -0.43 5.26 -5.48
N ALA A 230 -1.36 4.38 -5.87
CA ALA A 230 -2.10 4.53 -7.12
C ALA A 230 -2.90 5.84 -7.19
N LYS A 231 -3.44 6.30 -6.06
CA LYS A 231 -4.20 7.55 -5.97
C LYS A 231 -3.30 8.78 -6.00
N VAL A 232 -2.22 8.80 -5.22
CA VAL A 232 -1.30 9.95 -5.13
C VAL A 232 -0.64 10.21 -6.49
N PHE A 233 -0.24 9.14 -7.18
CA PHE A 233 0.48 9.22 -8.45
C PHE A 233 -0.43 8.97 -9.67
N GLU A 234 -1.74 9.12 -9.53
CA GLU A 234 -2.68 8.96 -10.66
C GLU A 234 -2.33 9.88 -11.83
N HIS A 235 -1.89 11.11 -11.53
CA HIS A 235 -1.43 12.09 -12.52
C HIS A 235 -0.23 11.61 -13.36
N VAL A 236 0.65 10.79 -12.77
CA VAL A 236 1.86 10.25 -13.42
C VAL A 236 1.50 9.31 -14.57
N ILE A 237 0.29 8.74 -14.56
CA ILE A 237 -0.20 7.75 -15.55
C ILE A 237 -1.49 8.20 -16.25
N SER A 238 -1.80 9.50 -16.19
CA SER A 238 -3.07 10.06 -16.67
C SER A 238 -3.27 9.96 -18.19
N ASP A 239 -2.17 9.85 -18.96
CA ASP A 239 -2.12 9.59 -20.40
C ASP A 239 -2.43 8.13 -20.77
N ARG A 240 -2.56 7.22 -19.79
CA ARG A 240 -2.87 5.79 -19.98
C ARG A 240 -4.18 5.37 -19.29
N PRO A 241 -5.33 6.01 -19.60
CA PRO A 241 -6.61 5.75 -18.92
C PRO A 241 -7.17 4.34 -19.18
N GLU A 242 -6.70 3.64 -20.21
CA GLU A 242 -7.11 2.28 -20.54
C GLU A 242 -6.61 1.24 -19.52
N ILE A 243 -5.54 1.55 -18.77
CA ILE A 243 -5.00 0.66 -17.74
C ILE A 243 -5.91 0.70 -16.51
N LYS A 244 -6.73 -0.34 -16.35
CA LYS A 244 -7.66 -0.45 -15.20
C LYS A 244 -7.07 -1.20 -14.02
N CYS A 245 -6.23 -2.22 -14.26
CA CYS A 245 -5.68 -3.08 -13.23
C CYS A 245 -4.74 -2.28 -12.30
N ARG A 246 -4.97 -2.34 -10.99
CA ARG A 246 -4.17 -1.60 -10.00
C ARG A 246 -2.69 -2.01 -10.02
N GLU A 247 -2.38 -3.29 -10.16
CA GLU A 247 -0.99 -3.76 -10.20
C GLU A 247 -0.24 -3.20 -11.41
N GLN A 248 -0.89 -3.16 -12.58
CA GLN A 248 -0.34 -2.53 -13.78
C GLN A 248 -0.14 -1.02 -13.60
N LYS A 249 -1.11 -0.32 -12.97
CA LYS A 249 -0.96 1.10 -12.64
C LYS A 249 0.26 1.33 -11.75
N ILE A 250 0.41 0.57 -10.68
CA ILE A 250 1.54 0.73 -9.74
C ILE A 250 2.86 0.41 -10.45
N ARG A 251 2.92 -0.63 -11.29
CA ARG A 251 4.12 -0.94 -12.08
C ARG A 251 4.53 0.21 -13.00
N LEU A 252 3.57 0.78 -13.74
CA LEU A 252 3.83 1.91 -14.62
C LEU A 252 4.25 3.17 -13.84
N ILE A 253 3.65 3.41 -12.67
CA ILE A 253 4.07 4.50 -11.77
C ILE A 253 5.54 4.29 -11.37
N ARG A 254 5.94 3.07 -10.98
CA ARG A 254 7.34 2.76 -10.66
C ARG A 254 8.24 3.05 -11.84
N GLU A 255 7.91 2.53 -13.03
CA GLU A 255 8.70 2.72 -14.25
C GLU A 255 8.94 4.20 -14.56
N ARG A 256 7.91 5.05 -14.40
CA ARG A 256 8.00 6.49 -14.71
C ARG A 256 8.66 7.34 -13.65
N LEU A 257 8.57 6.94 -12.38
CA LEU A 257 9.18 7.68 -11.28
C LEU A 257 10.62 7.24 -11.00
N TYR A 258 11.09 6.16 -11.64
CA TYR A 258 12.40 5.58 -11.30
C TYR A 258 13.56 6.54 -11.57
N ASP A 259 13.56 7.22 -12.72
CA ASP A 259 14.68 8.10 -13.07
C ASP A 259 14.80 9.31 -12.12
N ASP A 260 13.67 9.78 -11.57
CA ASP A 260 13.63 10.94 -10.67
C ASP A 260 13.89 10.59 -9.20
N TYR A 261 13.49 9.38 -8.77
CA TYR A 261 13.45 9.00 -7.35
C TYR A 261 14.24 7.73 -7.01
N GLY A 262 14.68 6.97 -8.01
CA GLY A 262 15.03 5.56 -7.90
C GLY A 262 16.46 5.21 -7.52
N ASP A 263 17.36 6.20 -7.44
CA ASP A 263 18.76 5.93 -7.12
C ASP A 263 19.23 6.63 -5.84
N GLU A 264 19.35 5.83 -4.76
CA GLU A 264 20.04 6.15 -3.50
C GLU A 264 21.38 5.37 -3.40
N GLY A 265 22.00 5.01 -4.54
CA GLY A 265 23.21 4.19 -4.61
C GLY A 265 22.97 2.67 -4.57
N ASP A 266 21.73 2.22 -4.79
CA ASP A 266 21.34 0.80 -4.81
C ASP A 266 20.32 0.53 -5.94
N PRO A 267 20.78 0.09 -7.12
CA PRO A 267 19.90 -0.13 -8.27
C PRO A 267 18.89 -1.27 -8.03
N ASP A 268 19.18 -2.21 -7.14
CA ASP A 268 18.28 -3.32 -6.83
C ASP A 268 16.98 -2.81 -6.15
N ARG A 269 17.00 -1.59 -5.58
CA ARG A 269 15.80 -0.97 -4.99
C ARG A 269 14.75 -0.55 -5.99
N LYS A 270 15.09 -0.43 -7.29
CA LYS A 270 14.09 -0.34 -8.37
C LYS A 270 13.08 -1.47 -8.22
N HIS A 271 13.58 -2.68 -8.09
CA HIS A 271 12.79 -3.90 -8.09
C HIS A 271 12.28 -4.21 -6.67
N ARG A 272 12.99 -3.76 -5.63
CA ARG A 272 12.64 -4.06 -4.24
C ARG A 272 12.49 -2.78 -3.42
N TRP A 273 11.26 -2.54 -2.99
CA TRP A 273 10.93 -1.45 -2.06
C TRP A 273 11.06 -0.03 -2.64
N PHE A 274 10.99 0.14 -3.97
CA PHE A 274 11.02 1.44 -4.63
C PHE A 274 10.10 2.47 -3.95
N PHE A 275 8.83 2.13 -3.73
CA PHE A 275 7.88 3.02 -3.07
C PHE A 275 8.22 3.34 -1.61
N TYR A 276 9.10 2.58 -0.97
CA TYR A 276 9.55 2.80 0.40
C TYR A 276 10.91 3.52 0.49
N LEU A 277 11.49 3.95 -0.63
CA LEU A 277 12.67 4.82 -0.66
C LEU A 277 12.45 6.08 0.17
N SER A 278 13.52 6.60 0.78
CA SER A 278 13.42 7.70 1.75
C SER A 278 12.85 8.98 1.11
N ARG A 279 13.14 9.20 -0.17
CA ARG A 279 12.65 10.33 -0.98
C ARG A 279 11.22 10.14 -1.47
N LEU A 280 10.78 8.90 -1.70
CA LEU A 280 9.49 8.60 -2.31
C LEU A 280 8.39 8.31 -1.28
N LYS A 281 8.72 7.58 -0.22
CA LYS A 281 7.78 7.19 0.85
C LYS A 281 6.98 8.37 1.44
N PRO A 282 7.59 9.53 1.77
CA PRO A 282 6.87 10.67 2.32
C PRO A 282 5.85 11.30 1.36
N LEU A 283 5.96 11.04 0.06
CA LEU A 283 5.05 11.63 -0.93
C LEU A 283 3.66 10.99 -0.89
N TRP A 284 3.56 9.73 -0.47
CA TRP A 284 2.31 8.96 -0.46
C TRP A 284 1.90 8.46 0.93
N VAL A 285 2.83 8.24 1.87
CA VAL A 285 2.49 7.81 3.25
C VAL A 285 1.96 9.00 4.06
N GLY A 286 0.85 8.79 4.78
CA GLY A 286 0.37 9.74 5.79
C GLY A 286 -0.45 10.93 5.27
N LYS A 287 -0.71 11.00 3.96
CA LYS A 287 -1.73 11.93 3.44
C LYS A 287 -3.11 11.34 3.70
N SER A 288 -3.81 11.85 4.69
CA SER A 288 -5.25 11.61 4.84
C SER A 288 -5.97 12.03 3.55
N ALA A 289 -7.11 11.39 3.23
CA ALA A 289 -7.93 11.79 2.08
C ALA A 289 -8.28 13.29 2.08
N ALA A 290 -8.29 13.93 3.27
CA ALA A 290 -8.47 15.37 3.45
C ALA A 290 -7.23 16.21 3.07
N SER A 291 -6.01 15.73 3.32
CA SER A 291 -4.76 16.44 2.96
C SER A 291 -4.40 16.27 1.48
N LEU A 292 -4.83 15.18 0.84
CA LEU A 292 -4.76 14.97 -0.62
C LEU A 292 -5.63 15.96 -1.42
N LYS A 293 -6.80 16.33 -0.88
CA LYS A 293 -7.70 17.34 -1.48
C LYS A 293 -7.17 18.77 -1.36
N ILE A 294 -6.17 19.04 -0.52
CA ILE A 294 -5.66 20.41 -0.28
C ILE A 294 -4.41 20.71 -1.12
N ALA A 295 -3.73 19.69 -1.65
CA ALA A 295 -2.42 19.84 -2.28
C ALA A 295 -2.39 19.55 -3.79
N SER A 296 -3.54 19.33 -4.43
CA SER A 296 -3.62 19.20 -5.88
C SER A 296 -4.18 20.48 -6.49
N ILE A 297 -3.41 21.13 -7.36
CA ILE A 297 -3.86 22.23 -8.22
C ILE A 297 -5.15 21.84 -8.94
N ASP A 298 -5.30 20.55 -9.29
CA ASP A 298 -6.47 20.00 -9.98
C ASP A 298 -7.74 20.00 -9.12
N ASP A 299 -7.64 19.84 -7.79
CA ASP A 299 -8.80 19.93 -6.87
C ASP A 299 -9.20 21.39 -6.65
N GLU A 300 -8.23 22.32 -6.67
CA GLU A 300 -8.48 23.75 -6.55
C GLU A 300 -9.17 24.31 -7.81
N VAL A 301 -8.72 23.88 -9.00
CA VAL A 301 -9.36 24.21 -10.29
C VAL A 301 -10.78 23.62 -10.39
N ARG A 302 -10.99 22.36 -9.98
CA ARG A 302 -12.34 21.76 -9.94
C ARG A 302 -13.27 22.45 -8.97
N ARG A 303 -12.77 22.94 -7.81
CA ARG A 303 -13.56 23.71 -6.85
C ARG A 303 -13.94 25.09 -7.37
N GLU A 304 -13.05 25.77 -8.10
CA GLU A 304 -13.36 27.02 -8.78
C GLU A 304 -14.47 26.83 -9.84
N GLN A 305 -14.43 25.71 -10.58
CA GLN A 305 -15.42 25.41 -11.61
C GLN A 305 -16.79 24.96 -11.06
N ALA A 306 -16.84 24.46 -9.81
CA ALA A 306 -18.04 23.88 -9.20
C ALA A 306 -18.79 24.82 -8.23
N ALA A 307 -18.45 26.12 -8.17
CA ALA A 307 -19.13 27.08 -7.31
C ALA A 307 -20.55 27.38 -7.84
N LEU A 308 -21.57 27.00 -7.06
CA LEU A 308 -22.99 27.32 -7.34
C LEU A 308 -23.36 28.71 -6.82
N ASP A 309 -24.28 29.37 -7.53
CA ASP A 309 -24.77 30.71 -7.27
C ASP A 309 -25.80 30.70 -6.11
N TYR A 310 -25.37 31.08 -4.91
CA TYR A 310 -26.28 31.44 -3.82
C TYR A 310 -25.79 32.74 -3.14
N SER A 311 -26.78 33.49 -2.64
CA SER A 311 -26.78 34.88 -2.18
C SER A 311 -25.60 35.35 -1.32
N GLU A 312 -25.47 36.69 -1.22
CA GLU A 312 -24.35 37.51 -0.72
C GLU A 312 -23.92 37.32 0.76
N VAL A 313 -24.11 36.12 1.34
CA VAL A 313 -23.71 35.76 2.71
C VAL A 313 -22.75 34.56 2.68
N GLU A 314 -21.47 34.82 2.95
CA GLU A 314 -20.43 33.79 3.03
C GLU A 314 -20.23 33.25 4.46
N GLY A 315 -20.09 31.93 4.62
CA GLY A 315 -19.70 31.30 5.90
C GLY A 315 -20.73 30.40 6.62
N GLY A 316 -21.82 29.99 5.95
CA GLY A 316 -22.77 29.02 6.53
C GLY A 316 -22.15 27.64 6.79
N LYS A 317 -22.45 27.03 7.95
CA LYS A 317 -21.99 25.68 8.35
C LYS A 317 -23.19 24.74 8.42
N GLU A 318 -23.13 23.60 7.72
CA GLU A 318 -24.11 22.51 7.84
C GLU A 318 -23.40 21.22 8.31
N ALA A 319 -24.08 20.41 9.12
CA ALA A 319 -23.45 19.33 9.88
C ALA A 319 -23.23 18.06 9.02
N THR A 320 -21.97 17.80 8.69
CA THR A 320 -21.42 16.46 8.41
C THR A 320 -19.93 16.46 8.80
N ILE A 321 -19.29 15.29 8.90
CA ILE A 321 -18.00 15.01 9.59
C ILE A 321 -16.77 15.87 9.15
N ALA A 322 -16.90 16.80 8.22
CA ALA A 322 -15.97 17.93 8.07
C ALA A 322 -16.74 19.18 7.58
N TYR A 323 -16.55 20.31 8.26
CA TYR A 323 -17.20 21.58 7.94
C TYR A 323 -16.88 22.04 6.51
N ARG A 324 -17.93 22.35 5.72
CA ARG A 324 -17.84 22.90 4.37
C ARG A 324 -17.90 24.43 4.42
N VAL A 325 -16.97 25.11 3.76
CA VAL A 325 -16.93 26.58 3.66
C VAL A 325 -17.34 26.99 2.24
N TYR A 326 -18.33 27.87 2.11
CA TYR A 326 -18.81 28.41 0.84
C TYR A 326 -18.01 29.65 0.42
N ARG A 327 -17.83 29.87 -0.89
CA ARG A 327 -17.22 31.07 -1.50
C ARG A 327 -18.17 31.64 -2.57
N SER A 328 -18.27 32.96 -2.69
CA SER A 328 -19.09 33.63 -3.70
C SER A 328 -18.38 33.65 -5.07
N ALA A 329 -18.98 33.00 -6.06
CA ALA A 329 -18.50 33.02 -7.44
C ALA A 329 -18.48 34.44 -8.04
N LYS A 330 -19.39 35.30 -7.59
CA LYS A 330 -19.49 36.70 -8.00
C LYS A 330 -18.25 37.50 -7.56
N LEU A 331 -17.88 37.41 -6.28
CA LEU A 331 -16.71 38.11 -5.74
C LEU A 331 -15.39 37.64 -6.36
N VAL A 332 -15.26 36.33 -6.61
CA VAL A 332 -14.09 35.77 -7.31
C VAL A 332 -13.98 36.31 -8.73
N THR A 333 -15.10 36.38 -9.45
CA THR A 333 -15.14 36.90 -10.82
C THR A 333 -14.84 38.40 -10.85
N GLU A 334 -15.40 39.17 -9.91
CA GLU A 334 -15.18 40.61 -9.79
C GLU A 334 -13.73 40.92 -9.41
N ALA A 335 -13.10 40.16 -8.50
CA ALA A 335 -11.69 40.31 -8.16
C ALA A 335 -10.76 40.00 -9.34
N LYS A 336 -11.01 38.90 -10.07
CA LYS A 336 -10.24 38.56 -11.29
C LYS A 336 -10.38 39.63 -12.37
N LYS A 337 -11.57 40.22 -12.54
CA LYS A 337 -11.83 41.33 -13.47
C LYS A 337 -11.13 42.62 -13.03
N ARG A 338 -11.19 42.97 -11.73
CA ARG A 338 -10.50 44.14 -11.15
C ARG A 338 -9.01 44.09 -11.44
N ASP A 339 -8.41 42.93 -11.28
CA ASP A 339 -6.96 42.72 -11.39
C ASP A 339 -6.51 42.35 -12.82
N ASP A 340 -7.39 42.47 -13.82
CA ASP A 340 -7.23 42.02 -15.22
C ASP A 340 -6.52 40.66 -15.36
N PHE A 341 -6.93 39.70 -14.52
CA PHE A 341 -6.39 38.35 -14.47
C PHE A 341 -4.85 38.31 -14.34
N THR A 342 -4.29 39.31 -13.67
CA THR A 342 -2.84 39.51 -13.52
C THR A 342 -2.46 39.43 -12.05
N CYS A 343 -1.39 38.71 -11.77
CA CYS A 343 -0.86 38.56 -10.42
C CYS A 343 -0.41 39.92 -9.87
N GLN A 344 -1.03 40.37 -8.77
CA GLN A 344 -0.72 41.67 -8.16
C GLN A 344 0.67 41.72 -7.47
N ALA A 345 1.30 40.55 -7.31
CA ALA A 345 2.63 40.43 -6.72
C ALA A 345 3.77 40.39 -7.76
N CYS A 346 3.65 39.62 -8.83
CA CYS A 346 4.74 39.40 -9.79
C CYS A 346 4.36 39.71 -11.25
N GLU A 347 3.20 40.32 -11.48
CA GLU A 347 2.70 40.73 -12.81
C GLU A 347 2.49 39.58 -13.79
N PHE A 348 2.60 38.33 -13.33
CA PHE A 348 2.32 37.15 -14.14
C PHE A 348 0.88 37.14 -14.65
N THR A 349 0.73 36.96 -15.96
CA THR A 349 -0.54 36.67 -16.62
C THR A 349 -0.33 35.58 -17.68
N PHE A 350 -1.31 34.70 -17.83
CA PHE A 350 -1.31 33.70 -18.91
C PHE A 350 -2.73 33.53 -19.42
N ARG A 351 -2.99 34.10 -20.60
CA ARG A 351 -4.28 33.99 -21.33
C ARG A 351 -5.52 34.20 -20.44
N LYS A 352 -5.39 35.00 -19.38
CA LYS A 352 -6.44 35.24 -18.36
C LYS A 352 -6.97 33.99 -17.62
N GLN A 353 -6.19 32.92 -17.51
CA GLN A 353 -6.68 31.61 -17.01
C GLN A 353 -6.02 31.09 -15.73
N ILE A 354 -4.81 31.53 -15.37
CA ILE A 354 -3.96 30.83 -14.36
C ILE A 354 -3.93 31.52 -12.98
N VAL A 355 -4.61 32.65 -12.80
CA VAL A 355 -4.59 33.38 -11.51
C VAL A 355 -5.72 32.95 -10.57
N HIS A 356 -5.38 32.90 -9.28
CA HIS A 356 -6.25 32.51 -8.17
C HIS A 356 -6.56 33.71 -7.29
N VAL A 357 -7.76 33.72 -6.69
CA VAL A 357 -8.17 34.76 -5.74
C VAL A 357 -7.84 34.30 -4.32
N HIS A 358 -6.95 35.04 -3.67
CA HIS A 358 -6.53 34.83 -2.30
C HIS A 358 -7.36 35.69 -1.33
N HIS A 359 -7.71 35.14 -0.17
CA HIS A 359 -8.37 35.88 0.91
C HIS A 359 -7.33 36.31 1.94
N LEU A 360 -7.29 37.61 2.26
CA LEU A 360 -6.34 38.17 3.22
C LEU A 360 -6.63 37.73 4.66
N ASP A 361 -7.92 37.55 4.99
CA ASP A 361 -8.37 36.90 6.23
C ASP A 361 -8.86 35.48 5.94
N PRO A 362 -8.12 34.43 6.33
CA PRO A 362 -8.46 33.05 6.00
C PRO A 362 -9.84 32.64 6.53
N LEU A 363 -10.71 32.18 5.63
CA LEU A 363 -12.08 31.77 5.98
C LEU A 363 -12.14 30.66 7.05
N SER A 364 -11.12 29.80 7.11
CA SER A 364 -11.00 28.72 8.12
C SER A 364 -10.77 29.23 9.55
N GLU A 365 -10.29 30.47 9.70
CA GLU A 365 -9.98 31.08 11.00
C GLU A 365 -11.14 31.95 11.53
N ARG A 366 -12.19 32.18 10.72
CA ARG A 366 -13.33 33.00 11.11
C ARG A 366 -14.20 32.28 12.15
N GLN A 367 -14.44 32.96 13.28
CA GLN A 367 -15.32 32.47 14.34
C GLN A 367 -16.82 32.58 13.98
N SER A 368 -17.18 33.50 13.07
CA SER A 368 -18.55 33.73 12.60
C SER A 368 -18.58 34.15 11.11
N PRO A 369 -19.71 33.95 10.40
CA PRO A 369 -19.91 34.49 9.06
C PRO A 369 -19.73 36.01 9.05
N LYS A 370 -18.98 36.52 8.08
CA LYS A 370 -18.75 37.96 7.87
C LYS A 370 -18.81 38.24 6.38
N GLN A 371 -19.32 39.42 6.03
CA GLN A 371 -19.34 39.92 4.66
C GLN A 371 -17.89 40.09 4.18
N THR A 372 -17.56 39.46 3.06
CA THR A 372 -16.28 39.63 2.36
C THR A 372 -16.48 40.71 1.29
N THR A 373 -15.56 41.67 1.21
CA THR A 373 -15.54 42.72 0.19
C THR A 373 -14.41 42.47 -0.81
N LEU A 374 -14.38 43.20 -1.93
CA LEU A 374 -13.28 43.07 -2.89
C LEU A 374 -11.92 43.46 -2.29
N ASP A 375 -11.89 44.34 -1.30
CA ASP A 375 -10.65 44.78 -0.64
C ASP A 375 -10.03 43.69 0.25
N ASP A 376 -10.81 42.67 0.61
CA ASP A 376 -10.34 41.49 1.35
C ASP A 376 -9.69 40.43 0.43
N LEU A 377 -9.66 40.69 -0.88
CA LEU A 377 -9.28 39.74 -1.93
C LEU A 377 -8.12 40.28 -2.78
N VAL A 378 -7.20 39.39 -3.15
CA VAL A 378 -6.09 39.70 -4.06
C VAL A 378 -5.86 38.58 -5.08
N THR A 379 -5.66 38.95 -6.34
CA THR A 379 -5.36 37.99 -7.41
C THR A 379 -3.87 37.66 -7.47
N LEU A 380 -3.52 36.37 -7.37
CA LEU A 380 -2.14 35.87 -7.35
C LEU A 380 -1.96 34.69 -8.31
N CYS A 381 -0.76 34.54 -8.88
CA CYS A 381 -0.39 33.31 -9.61
C CYS A 381 -0.20 32.13 -8.64
N PRO A 382 -0.16 30.87 -9.10
CA PRO A 382 -0.06 29.70 -8.22
C PRO A 382 1.13 29.76 -7.25
N ASN A 383 2.28 30.28 -7.70
CA ASN A 383 3.48 30.40 -6.88
C ASN A 383 3.34 31.50 -5.81
N CYS A 384 2.89 32.69 -6.18
CA CYS A 384 2.65 33.78 -5.22
C CYS A 384 1.52 33.45 -4.25
N HIS A 385 0.50 32.73 -4.70
CA HIS A 385 -0.61 32.25 -3.89
C HIS A 385 -0.13 31.28 -2.80
N TYR A 386 0.73 30.32 -3.15
CA TYR A 386 1.34 29.40 -2.19
C TYR A 386 2.19 30.15 -1.16
N LEU A 387 3.02 31.09 -1.60
CA LEU A 387 3.86 31.91 -0.73
C LEU A 387 3.03 32.81 0.21
N ALA A 388 1.88 33.31 -0.24
CA ALA A 388 0.98 34.09 0.59
C ALA A 388 0.45 33.27 1.79
N HIS A 389 0.01 32.04 1.55
CA HIS A 389 -0.38 31.12 2.63
C HIS A 389 0.77 30.80 3.58
N PHE A 390 2.00 30.69 3.08
CA PHE A 390 3.18 30.49 3.93
C PHE A 390 3.41 31.66 4.88
N TRP A 391 3.36 32.90 4.37
CA TRP A 391 3.64 34.10 5.18
C TRP A 391 2.53 34.40 6.19
N LEU A 392 1.27 34.21 5.83
CA LEU A 392 0.14 34.40 6.76
C LEU A 392 0.23 33.52 8.02
N ARG A 393 0.74 32.29 7.89
CA ARG A 393 0.98 31.40 9.05
C ARG A 393 2.11 31.87 9.95
N LYS A 394 3.04 32.67 9.42
CA LYS A 394 4.20 33.19 10.16
C LYS A 394 3.87 34.45 10.94
N SER A 395 2.98 35.29 10.43
CA SER A 395 2.60 36.53 11.11
C SER A 395 1.29 37.10 10.58
N ASN A 396 0.44 37.57 11.51
CA ASN A 396 -0.82 38.26 11.20
C ASN A 396 -0.63 39.60 10.47
N ARG A 397 0.59 40.14 10.45
CA ARG A 397 0.88 41.40 9.73
C ARG A 397 0.60 41.29 8.22
N PHE A 398 0.76 40.09 7.67
CA PHE A 398 0.51 39.79 6.27
C PHE A 398 -0.99 39.64 5.92
N LYS A 399 -1.90 39.85 6.88
CA LYS A 399 -3.32 40.09 6.59
C LYS A 399 -3.54 41.47 5.95
N LYS A 400 -2.55 42.38 6.05
CA LYS A 400 -2.54 43.64 5.30
C LYS A 400 -1.97 43.42 3.92
N ILE A 401 -2.71 43.83 2.89
CA ILE A 401 -2.35 43.58 1.49
C ILE A 401 -1.02 44.21 1.11
N GLU A 402 -0.71 45.40 1.62
CA GLU A 402 0.53 46.13 1.31
C GLU A 402 1.75 45.37 1.83
N GLU A 403 1.69 44.88 3.06
CA GLU A 403 2.78 44.12 3.68
C GLU A 403 2.98 42.77 2.98
N LEU A 404 1.88 42.12 2.58
CA LEU A 404 1.91 40.87 1.83
C LEU A 404 2.51 41.06 0.45
N LEU A 405 2.03 42.04 -0.33
CA LEU A 405 2.51 42.31 -1.68
C LEU A 405 3.95 42.79 -1.67
N GLN A 406 4.36 43.64 -0.72
CA GLN A 406 5.76 44.04 -0.58
C GLN A 406 6.65 42.83 -0.34
N LYS A 407 6.24 41.92 0.55
CA LYS A 407 7.02 40.71 0.84
C LYS A 407 7.09 39.78 -0.37
N LEU A 408 5.98 39.58 -1.08
CA LEU A 408 5.98 38.75 -2.28
C LEU A 408 6.82 39.37 -3.41
N ARG A 409 6.73 40.69 -3.62
CA ARG A 409 7.53 41.42 -4.62
C ARG A 409 9.03 41.29 -4.33
N SER A 410 9.44 41.40 -3.05
CA SER A 410 10.85 41.25 -2.65
C SER A 410 11.49 39.90 -2.98
N ILE A 411 10.71 38.89 -3.38
CA ILE A 411 11.21 37.57 -3.78
C ILE A 411 11.59 37.57 -5.27
N TYR A 412 10.98 38.46 -6.06
CA TYR A 412 11.12 38.52 -7.51
C TYR A 412 11.80 39.80 -8.03
N SER A 413 12.05 40.77 -7.14
CA SER A 413 12.98 41.89 -7.34
C SER A 413 14.41 41.46 -7.08
#